data_AF-A0A8S2V061-F1
#
_entry.id   AF-A0A8S2V061-F1
#
_cell.length_a   1.000
_cell.length_b   1.000
_cell.length_c   1.000
_cell.angle_alpha   90.00
_cell.angle_beta   90.00
_cell.angle_gamma   90.00
#
_symmetry.space_group_name_H-M   'P 1'
#
loop_
_entity.id
_entity.type
_entity.pdbx_description
1 polymer ?
#
loop_
_entity_poly.entity_id
_entity_poly.type
_entity_poly.pdbx_seq_one_letter_code
_entity_poly.pdbx_strand_id
1 'polypeptide(L)'
;MVNTTQDITIVNDTDGHGGLFINAHGEIYLAESAGKDIKYPSDATSGTIVGVGLSQSSGAFVDQCDNIYVTDIAQHRIAKCSDNSCYQH
;
A
#
# COMPACT_ATOMS: atom_id res chain seq x y z
N MET A 1 -4.29 36.80 -9.10
CA MET A 1 -4.65 35.41 -9.44
C MET A 1 -4.34 34.57 -8.20
N VAL A 2 -5.36 34.01 -7.54
CA VAL A 2 -5.13 33.14 -6.38
C VAL A 2 -4.95 31.73 -6.93
N ASN A 3 -3.78 31.15 -6.72
CA ASN A 3 -3.47 29.78 -7.12
C ASN A 3 -4.11 28.86 -6.07
N THR A 4 -5.39 28.55 -6.22
CA THR A 4 -6.07 27.59 -5.35
C THR A 4 -5.69 26.20 -5.81
N THR A 5 -4.70 25.58 -5.17
CA THR A 5 -4.53 24.13 -5.19
C THR A 5 -5.81 23.52 -4.64
N GLN A 6 -6.57 22.84 -5.51
CA GLN A 6 -7.65 21.95 -5.07
C GLN A 6 -7.03 20.79 -4.29
N ASP A 7 -7.68 20.38 -3.20
CA ASP A 7 -7.37 19.12 -2.54
C ASP A 7 -7.61 17.98 -3.54
N ILE A 8 -6.56 17.26 -3.92
CA ILE A 8 -6.67 16.06 -4.75
C ILE A 8 -6.82 14.88 -3.81
N THR A 9 -8.02 14.30 -3.76
CA THR A 9 -8.23 13.02 -3.11
C THR A 9 -7.75 11.90 -4.02
N ILE A 10 -6.63 11.26 -3.68
CA ILE A 10 -6.06 10.16 -4.47
C ILE A 10 -6.70 8.81 -4.09
N VAL A 11 -7.08 8.65 -2.82
CA VAL A 11 -7.74 7.44 -2.30
C VAL A 11 -8.92 7.84 -1.41
N ASN A 12 -10.09 7.26 -1.64
CA ASN A 12 -11.36 7.64 -1.02
C ASN A 12 -12.18 6.47 -0.46
N ASP A 13 -11.64 5.25 -0.43
CA ASP A 13 -12.33 4.03 0.02
C ASP A 13 -11.40 3.16 0.89
N THR A 14 -10.84 3.76 1.95
CA THR A 14 -9.93 3.05 2.85
C THR A 14 -10.72 2.36 3.97
N ASP A 15 -10.58 1.04 4.10
CA ASP A 15 -11.29 0.23 5.11
C ASP A 15 -10.74 0.41 6.56
N GLY A 16 -9.79 1.33 6.75
CA GLY A 16 -9.35 1.84 8.06
C GLY A 16 -7.97 1.36 8.53
N HIS A 17 -7.36 2.19 9.39
CA HIS A 17 -6.12 1.99 10.16
C HIS A 17 -4.85 1.57 9.39
N GLY A 18 -4.80 1.91 8.11
CA GLY A 18 -3.68 1.60 7.24
C GLY A 18 -2.54 2.61 7.28
N GLY A 19 -1.32 2.14 7.04
CA GLY A 19 -0.17 2.98 6.70
C GLY A 19 -0.03 3.16 5.19
N LEU A 20 0.61 4.25 4.75
CA LEU A 20 0.89 4.50 3.34
C LEU A 20 2.39 4.70 3.08
N PHE A 21 2.83 4.30 1.89
CA PHE A 21 4.17 4.55 1.38
C PHE A 21 4.09 5.07 -0.06
N ILE A 22 4.98 6.00 -0.42
CA ILE A 22 5.11 6.51 -1.78
C ILE A 22 6.54 6.26 -2.24
N ASN A 23 6.71 5.54 -3.36
CA ASN A 23 8.05 5.26 -3.90
C ASN A 23 8.58 6.45 -4.73
N ALA A 24 9.82 6.33 -5.21
CA ALA A 24 10.47 7.38 -6.02
C ALA A 24 9.77 7.62 -7.38
N HIS A 25 8.95 6.69 -7.85
CA HIS A 25 8.14 6.81 -9.06
C HIS A 25 6.77 7.48 -8.81
N GLY A 26 6.44 7.81 -7.55
CA GLY A 26 5.16 8.40 -7.18
C GLY A 26 4.01 7.40 -7.08
N GLU A 27 4.30 6.10 -7.09
CA GLU A 27 3.31 5.06 -6.86
C GLU A 27 2.98 4.98 -5.37
N ILE A 28 1.70 4.84 -5.05
CA ILE A 28 1.20 4.83 -3.67
C ILE A 28 0.89 3.38 -3.28
N TYR A 29 1.41 2.98 -2.13
CA TYR A 29 1.15 1.68 -1.54
C TYR A 29 0.40 1.90 -0.24
N LEU A 30 -0.80 1.35 -0.17
CA LEU A 30 -1.67 1.42 0.98
C LEU A 30 -1.72 0.05 1.63
N ALA A 31 -1.34 -0.01 2.91
CA ALA A 31 -1.55 -1.18 3.74
C ALA A 31 -2.95 -1.08 4.36
N GLU A 32 -3.87 -1.98 4.08
CA GLU A 32 -5.23 -1.90 4.65
C GLU A 32 -5.50 -3.01 5.66
N SER A 33 -6.25 -2.64 6.70
CA SER A 33 -6.76 -3.63 7.65
C SER A 33 -7.65 -4.65 6.92
N ALA A 34 -7.60 -5.92 7.33
CA ALA A 34 -8.17 -7.10 6.66
C ALA A 34 -7.44 -7.63 5.42
N GLY A 35 -6.19 -7.20 5.18
CA GLY A 35 -5.31 -7.84 4.19
C GLY A 35 -5.59 -7.42 2.74
N LYS A 36 -6.20 -6.24 2.56
CA LYS A 36 -6.37 -5.60 1.25
C LYS A 36 -5.24 -4.59 1.00
N ASP A 37 -4.02 -5.07 0.81
CA ASP A 37 -2.93 -4.14 0.48
C ASP A 37 -2.98 -3.78 -1.00
N ILE A 38 -3.02 -2.48 -1.30
CA ILE A 38 -3.31 -1.96 -2.64
C ILE A 38 -2.16 -1.06 -3.11
N LYS A 39 -1.73 -1.24 -4.37
CA LYS A 39 -0.82 -0.34 -5.09
C LYS A 39 -1.61 0.52 -6.07
N TYR A 40 -1.45 1.82 -6.01
CA TYR A 40 -1.97 2.78 -6.97
C TYR A 40 -0.82 3.32 -7.81
N PRO A 41 -0.91 3.28 -9.16
CA PRO A 41 -0.01 4.03 -10.02
C PRO A 41 -0.04 5.54 -9.70
N SER A 42 1.00 6.27 -10.06
CA SER A 42 1.02 7.73 -9.93
C SER A 42 -0.20 8.36 -10.63
N ASP A 43 -0.90 9.26 -9.93
CA ASP A 43 -2.10 9.96 -10.42
C ASP A 43 -3.31 9.07 -10.74
N ALA A 44 -3.29 7.79 -10.38
CA ALA A 44 -4.43 6.89 -10.57
C ALA A 44 -5.42 6.97 -9.41
N THR A 45 -6.71 6.87 -9.74
CA THR A 45 -7.81 6.75 -8.76
C THR A 45 -8.19 5.29 -8.48
N SER A 46 -7.48 4.34 -9.08
CA SER A 46 -7.69 2.90 -8.90
C SER A 46 -6.35 2.20 -8.72
N GLY A 47 -6.35 1.15 -7.91
CA GLY A 47 -5.17 0.38 -7.58
C GLY A 47 -5.36 -1.12 -7.80
N THR A 48 -4.29 -1.88 -7.60
CA THR A 48 -4.26 -3.33 -7.69
C THR A 48 -3.90 -3.93 -6.33
N ILE A 49 -4.53 -5.05 -5.98
CA ILE A 49 -4.19 -5.78 -4.74
C ILE A 49 -2.80 -6.39 -4.91
N VAL A 50 -1.88 -6.05 -4.01
CA VAL A 50 -0.49 -6.51 -4.03
C VAL A 50 -0.14 -7.43 -2.85
N GLY A 51 -1.01 -7.50 -1.84
CA GLY A 51 -0.88 -8.40 -0.71
C GLY A 51 -1.95 -9.49 -0.69
N VAL A 52 -1.56 -10.76 -0.63
CA VAL A 52 -2.45 -11.90 -0.39
C VAL A 52 -1.91 -12.74 0.77
N GLY A 53 -2.79 -13.30 1.61
CA GLY A 53 -2.38 -14.10 2.77
C GLY A 53 -1.90 -13.27 3.98
N LEU A 54 -2.25 -12.00 4.02
CA LEU A 54 -2.02 -11.09 5.13
C LEU A 54 -3.28 -10.99 5.99
N SER A 55 -3.11 -10.89 7.32
CA SER A 55 -4.24 -10.92 8.25
C SER A 55 -4.59 -9.53 8.77
N GLN A 56 -3.59 -8.73 9.15
CA GLN A 56 -3.81 -7.35 9.55
C GLN A 56 -2.59 -6.50 9.21
N SER A 57 -2.67 -5.79 8.08
CA SER A 57 -1.60 -4.91 7.65
C SER A 57 -1.70 -3.55 8.35
N SER A 58 -0.57 -3.02 8.83
CA SER A 58 -0.50 -1.70 9.48
C SER A 58 0.46 -0.71 8.83
N GLY A 59 1.28 -1.17 7.88
CA GLY A 59 2.31 -0.35 7.25
C GLY A 59 3.03 -1.11 6.15
N ALA A 60 3.54 -0.35 5.18
CA ALA A 60 4.25 -0.88 4.02
C ALA A 60 5.54 -0.08 3.76
N PHE A 61 6.52 -0.74 3.16
CA PHE A 61 7.73 -0.14 2.60
C PHE A 61 8.03 -0.80 1.26
N VAL A 62 8.58 -0.04 0.31
CA VAL A 62 8.98 -0.57 -1.01
C VAL A 62 10.44 -0.26 -1.25
N ASP A 63 11.22 -1.30 -1.59
CA ASP A 63 12.64 -1.12 -1.93
C ASP A 63 12.84 -0.69 -3.40
N GLN A 64 14.08 -0.37 -3.75
CA GLN A 64 14.44 0.08 -5.10
C GLN A 64 14.26 -0.98 -6.21
N CYS A 65 13.97 -2.22 -5.85
CA CYS A 65 13.67 -3.31 -6.78
C CYS A 65 12.16 -3.63 -6.81
N ASP A 66 11.32 -2.72 -6.31
CA ASP A 66 9.87 -2.85 -6.20
C ASP A 66 9.38 -4.04 -5.36
N ASN A 67 10.22 -4.54 -4.44
CA ASN A 67 9.73 -5.48 -3.43
C ASN A 67 8.97 -4.74 -2.33
N ILE A 68 7.84 -5.30 -1.93
CA ILE A 68 6.96 -4.72 -0.92
C ILE A 68 7.19 -5.44 0.40
N TYR A 69 7.32 -4.70 1.49
CA TYR A 69 7.47 -5.24 2.83
C TYR A 69 6.31 -4.74 3.67
N VAL A 70 5.49 -5.65 4.20
CA VAL A 70 4.28 -5.33 4.95
C VAL A 70 4.39 -5.84 6.37
N THR A 71 4.04 -4.99 7.35
CA THR A 71 3.86 -5.41 8.74
C THR A 71 2.51 -6.10 8.90
N ASP A 72 2.49 -7.41 9.13
CA ASP A 72 1.28 -8.18 9.44
C ASP A 72 1.20 -8.43 10.95
N ILE A 73 0.47 -7.56 11.64
CA ILE A 73 0.47 -7.51 13.11
C ILE A 73 -0.27 -8.70 13.73
N ALA A 74 -1.26 -9.26 13.04
CA ALA A 74 -2.01 -10.42 13.50
C ALA A 74 -1.21 -11.73 13.35
N GLN A 75 -0.29 -11.78 12.39
CA GLN A 75 0.63 -12.92 12.21
C GLN A 75 2.01 -12.69 12.86
N HIS A 76 2.21 -11.57 13.56
CA HIS A 76 3.47 -11.21 14.23
C HIS A 76 4.71 -11.30 13.32
N ARG A 77 4.59 -10.83 12.07
CA ARG A 77 5.67 -10.94 11.08
C ARG A 77 5.79 -9.72 10.17
N ILE A 78 6.91 -9.68 9.45
CA ILE A 78 7.07 -8.86 8.25
C ILE A 78 6.98 -9.79 7.05
N ALA A 79 6.04 -9.55 6.14
CA ALA A 79 5.91 -10.30 4.90
C ALA A 79 6.60 -9.53 3.76
N LYS A 80 7.34 -10.26 2.91
CA LYS A 80 7.85 -9.71 1.66
C LYS A 80 6.91 -10.15 0.54
N CYS A 81 6.44 -9.21 -0.27
CA CYS A 81 5.55 -9.44 -1.39
C CYS A 81 6.18 -8.97 -2.70
N SER A 82 5.96 -9.74 -3.75
CA SER A 82 6.40 -9.47 -5.13
C SER A 82 5.36 -10.07 -6.08
N ASP A 83 5.05 -9.39 -7.19
CA ASP A 83 4.09 -9.86 -8.20
C ASP A 83 2.74 -10.32 -7.61
N ASN A 84 2.16 -9.50 -6.72
CA ASN A 84 0.89 -9.76 -6.02
C ASN A 84 0.87 -11.02 -5.13
N SER A 85 2.04 -11.53 -4.75
CA SER A 85 2.18 -12.68 -3.84
C SER A 85 3.08 -12.33 -2.67
N CYS A 86 2.64 -12.64 -1.45
CA CYS A 86 3.45 -12.51 -0.24
C CYS A 86 4.07 -13.87 0.11
N TYR A 87 5.40 -13.92 0.16
CA TYR A 87 6.13 -15.12 0.54
C TYR A 87 6.18 -15.27 2.06
N GLN A 88 5.97 -16.51 2.52
CA GLN A 88 6.25 -16.93 3.89
C GLN A 88 7.55 -17.76 3.86
N HIS A 89 8.53 -17.38 4.69
CA HIS A 89 9.76 -18.14 4.86
C HIS A 89 9.60 -19.19 5.96
#